data_AF-A0A0X3S362-F1
#
_entry.id   AF-A0A0X3S362-F1
#
_cell.length_a   1.000
_cell.length_b   1.000
_cell.length_c   1.000
_cell.angle_alpha   90.00
_cell.angle_beta   90.00
_cell.angle_gamma   90.00
#
_symmetry.space_group_name_H-M   'P 1'
#
loop_
_entity.id
_entity.type
_entity.pdbx_description
1 polymer ?
#
loop_
_entity_poly.entity_id
_entity_poly.type
_entity_poly.pdbx_seq_one_letter_code
_entity_poly.pdbx_strand_id
1 'polypeptide(L)'
;MGRPWLHVLAQVVPVPLGLLLSGALVWGATNADWSGTTSNSGNTWESGSLGLANNSKVPMFRVDNMRPGDTGSNCIRIESNADFPTALKLYSSSPNWPSNYQSFINLKIEVGSGGTFGNCKGFSPQRTAFDGTLDQFVALYTDFRTGLGPWTLPGKPPNSLSFRFAWKFSRSAPNSAQSVVTNEVTFTWEAREHK
;
A
#
# COMPACT_ATOMS: atom_id res chain seq x y z
N MET A 1 22.27 -15.88 -66.77
CA MET A 1 21.43 -16.93 -66.14
C MET A 1 21.16 -16.54 -64.69
N GLY A 2 20.10 -15.77 -64.43
CA GLY A 2 19.65 -15.44 -63.07
C GLY A 2 18.71 -16.52 -62.58
N ARG A 3 19.04 -17.17 -61.46
CA ARG A 3 18.31 -18.30 -60.88
C ARG A 3 17.00 -17.81 -60.22
N PRO A 4 15.81 -18.09 -60.78
CA PRO A 4 14.54 -17.46 -60.37
C PRO A 4 14.04 -17.85 -58.97
N TRP A 5 14.59 -18.91 -58.38
CA TRP A 5 14.21 -19.41 -57.04
C TRP A 5 14.74 -18.57 -55.88
N LEU A 6 15.77 -17.74 -56.10
CA LEU A 6 16.32 -16.85 -55.08
C LEU A 6 15.37 -15.69 -54.72
N HIS A 7 14.51 -15.25 -55.66
CA HIS A 7 13.51 -14.22 -55.37
C HIS A 7 12.33 -14.76 -54.54
N VAL A 8 11.98 -16.03 -54.70
CA VAL A 8 10.88 -16.66 -53.94
C VAL A 8 11.26 -16.82 -52.46
N LEU A 9 12.52 -17.19 -52.17
CA LEU A 9 13.02 -17.26 -50.79
C LEU A 9 13.07 -15.89 -50.10
N ALA A 10 13.43 -14.83 -50.83
CA ALA A 10 13.44 -13.46 -50.30
C ALA A 10 12.03 -12.92 -49.96
N GLN A 11 10.98 -13.50 -50.54
CA GLN A 11 9.61 -12.97 -50.44
C GLN A 11 8.71 -13.77 -49.47
N VAL A 12 9.06 -15.02 -49.12
CA VAL A 12 8.23 -15.90 -48.28
C VAL A 12 8.74 -16.02 -46.84
N VAL A 13 10.02 -15.73 -46.59
CA VAL A 13 10.63 -15.76 -45.25
C VAL A 13 10.20 -14.63 -44.29
N PRO A 14 9.84 -13.40 -44.73
CA PRO A 14 9.52 -12.31 -43.80
C PRO A 14 8.29 -12.58 -42.92
N VAL A 15 7.30 -13.31 -43.46
CA VAL A 15 6.00 -13.52 -42.81
C VAL A 15 6.09 -14.41 -41.55
N PRO A 16 6.64 -15.65 -41.62
CA PRO A 16 6.78 -16.48 -40.43
C PRO A 16 7.77 -15.88 -39.41
N LEU A 17 8.82 -15.18 -39.86
CA LEU A 17 9.79 -14.54 -38.97
C LEU A 17 9.15 -13.36 -38.21
N GLY A 18 8.32 -12.56 -38.90
CA GLY A 18 7.54 -11.49 -38.29
C GLY A 18 6.51 -12.00 -37.27
N LEU A 19 5.87 -13.14 -37.55
CA LEU A 19 4.95 -13.82 -36.62
C LEU A 19 5.67 -14.35 -35.37
N LEU A 20 6.85 -14.95 -35.53
CA LEU A 20 7.68 -15.41 -34.41
C LEU A 20 8.17 -14.24 -33.54
N LEU A 21 8.62 -13.14 -34.16
CA LEU A 21 9.05 -11.94 -33.45
C LEU A 21 7.89 -11.25 -32.73
N SER A 22 6.72 -11.18 -33.36
CA SER A 22 5.51 -10.61 -32.75
C SER A 22 5.00 -11.48 -31.59
N GLY A 23 5.06 -12.81 -31.73
CA GLY A 23 4.72 -13.75 -30.66
C GLY A 23 5.65 -13.66 -29.45
N ALA A 24 6.96 -13.49 -29.69
CA ALA A 24 7.94 -13.28 -28.62
C ALA A 24 7.74 -11.94 -27.87
N LEU A 25 7.33 -10.89 -28.58
CA LEU A 25 6.99 -9.59 -27.99
C LEU A 25 5.72 -9.65 -27.11
N VAL A 26 4.70 -10.40 -27.54
CA VAL A 26 3.46 -10.58 -26.76
C VAL A 26 3.67 -11.48 -25.53
N TRP A 27 4.55 -12.49 -25.64
CA TRP A 27 4.87 -13.38 -24.50
C TRP A 27 5.50 -12.63 -23.32
N GLY A 28 6.28 -11.59 -23.59
CA GLY A 28 6.92 -10.78 -22.54
C GLY A 28 6.00 -9.79 -21.82
N ALA A 29 4.80 -9.51 -22.34
CA ALA A 29 4.05 -8.31 -21.99
C ALA A 29 2.71 -8.54 -21.28
N THR A 30 2.34 -9.77 -20.91
CA THR A 30 1.08 -10.00 -20.16
C THR A 30 1.35 -10.58 -18.78
N ASN A 31 2.15 -9.88 -17.97
CA ASN A 31 1.96 -9.93 -16.52
C ASN A 31 1.00 -8.79 -16.20
N ALA A 32 -0.31 -9.05 -16.20
CA ALA A 32 -1.22 -8.19 -15.48
C ALA A 32 -0.86 -8.37 -13.99
N ASP A 33 -0.09 -7.46 -13.40
CA ASP A 33 0.11 -7.44 -11.95
C ASP A 33 -1.18 -6.90 -11.36
N TRP A 34 -2.09 -7.80 -11.00
CA TRP A 34 -3.33 -7.42 -10.34
C TRP A 34 -2.92 -6.79 -9.00
N SER A 35 -3.16 -5.48 -8.89
CA SER A 35 -2.93 -4.73 -7.67
C SER A 35 -4.25 -4.11 -7.23
N GLY A 36 -4.53 -4.24 -5.95
CA GLY A 36 -5.63 -3.56 -5.27
C GLY A 36 -5.03 -2.58 -4.29
N THR A 37 -5.39 -1.31 -4.39
CA THR A 37 -5.02 -0.29 -3.41
C THR A 37 -6.26 0.18 -2.68
N THR A 38 -6.12 0.47 -1.39
CA THR A 38 -7.19 1.12 -0.64
C THR A 38 -6.56 2.19 0.25
N SER A 39 -7.12 3.40 0.18
CA SER A 39 -6.64 4.59 0.89
C SER A 39 -7.79 5.20 1.70
N ASN A 40 -7.50 6.25 2.45
CA ASN A 40 -8.47 6.93 3.30
C ASN A 40 -8.91 8.30 2.75
N SER A 41 -9.25 8.36 1.45
CA SER A 41 -10.03 9.45 0.85
C SER A 41 -10.71 9.02 -0.48
N GLY A 42 -12.02 9.33 -0.60
CA GLY A 42 -12.79 9.41 -1.86
C GLY A 42 -12.77 8.21 -2.83
N ASN A 43 -13.66 7.23 -2.63
CA ASN A 43 -13.79 6.08 -3.53
C ASN A 43 -14.30 6.46 -4.94
N THR A 44 -13.53 6.13 -5.98
CA THR A 44 -14.03 5.92 -7.35
C THR A 44 -13.54 4.58 -7.89
N TRP A 45 -14.44 3.84 -8.54
CA TRP A 45 -14.19 2.51 -9.13
C TRP A 45 -14.10 2.63 -10.65
N GLU A 46 -13.14 1.94 -11.27
CA GLU A 46 -13.20 1.48 -12.67
C GLU A 46 -12.32 0.21 -12.84
N SER A 47 -12.64 -0.63 -13.83
CA SER A 47 -12.59 -2.11 -13.79
C SER A 47 -11.24 -2.84 -13.64
N GLY A 48 -11.27 -3.98 -12.94
CA GLY A 48 -10.27 -5.08 -13.04
C GLY A 48 -9.18 -5.07 -11.97
N SER A 49 -9.52 -4.94 -10.68
CA SER A 49 -8.57 -4.76 -9.58
C SER A 49 -8.92 -5.65 -8.38
N LEU A 50 -7.89 -6.23 -7.73
CA LEU A 50 -7.97 -7.02 -6.50
C LEU A 50 -8.78 -6.25 -5.44
N GLY A 51 -9.97 -6.75 -5.09
CA GLY A 51 -10.87 -6.07 -4.17
C GLY A 51 -10.37 -6.11 -2.71
N LEU A 52 -9.47 -5.20 -2.33
CA LEU A 52 -9.22 -4.85 -0.94
C LEU A 52 -10.30 -3.89 -0.47
N ALA A 53 -11.04 -4.28 0.56
CA ALA A 53 -11.97 -3.41 1.25
C ALA A 53 -11.38 -3.00 2.59
N ASN A 54 -11.38 -1.70 2.88
CA ASN A 54 -11.16 -1.18 4.23
C ASN A 54 -12.49 -0.67 4.79
N ASN A 55 -12.66 -0.70 6.10
CA ASN A 55 -13.89 -0.27 6.77
C ASN A 55 -13.91 1.22 7.17
N SER A 56 -13.10 2.04 6.51
CA SER A 56 -13.03 3.50 6.72
C SER A 56 -13.77 4.27 5.62
N LYS A 57 -14.38 5.39 6.00
CA LYS A 57 -14.90 6.42 5.09
C LYS A 57 -14.36 7.83 5.43
N VAL A 58 -13.43 7.93 6.38
CA VAL A 58 -12.97 9.16 7.05
C VAL A 58 -11.50 9.02 7.49
N PRO A 59 -10.69 10.09 7.52
CA PRO A 59 -9.24 10.01 7.79
C PRO A 59 -8.92 9.22 9.06
N MET A 60 -7.78 8.50 9.04
CA MET A 60 -7.36 7.61 10.14
C MET A 60 -7.27 8.35 11.47
N PHE A 61 -6.80 9.60 11.43
CA PHE A 61 -6.79 10.50 12.55
C PHE A 61 -7.21 11.89 12.08
N ARG A 62 -8.07 12.54 12.87
CA ARG A 62 -8.32 13.98 12.82
C ARG A 62 -8.11 14.51 14.23
N VAL A 63 -7.01 15.24 14.43
CA VAL A 63 -6.61 15.73 15.74
C VAL A 63 -6.50 17.24 15.67
N ASP A 64 -7.43 17.92 16.31
CA ASP A 64 -7.44 19.37 16.44
C ASP A 64 -6.79 19.77 17.77
N ASN A 65 -6.02 20.86 17.80
CA ASN A 65 -5.41 21.43 19.01
C ASN A 65 -4.53 20.45 19.82
N MET A 66 -3.75 19.62 19.15
CA MET A 66 -2.84 18.64 19.78
C MET A 66 -1.83 19.30 20.73
N ARG A 67 -1.69 18.78 21.95
CA ARG A 67 -0.80 19.27 23.00
C ARG A 67 0.31 18.28 23.34
N PRO A 68 1.52 18.74 23.72
CA PRO A 68 2.61 17.85 24.08
C PRO A 68 2.20 16.82 25.13
N GLY A 69 2.40 15.54 24.83
CA GLY A 69 1.99 14.42 25.68
C GLY A 69 0.64 13.80 25.32
N ASP A 70 -0.14 14.41 24.43
CA ASP A 70 -1.37 13.82 23.92
C ASP A 70 -1.09 12.49 23.21
N THR A 71 -2.09 11.62 23.24
CA THR A 71 -2.03 10.30 22.63
C THR A 71 -3.35 9.96 21.97
N GLY A 72 -3.31 9.11 20.95
CA GLY A 72 -4.50 8.54 20.36
C GLY A 72 -4.21 7.18 19.77
N SER A 73 -5.27 6.41 19.53
CA SER A 73 -5.16 5.15 18.82
C SER A 73 -6.38 4.92 17.96
N ASN A 74 -6.17 4.34 16.78
CA ASN A 74 -7.26 3.91 15.92
C ASN A 74 -6.92 2.53 15.35
N CYS A 75 -7.96 1.73 15.14
CA CYS A 75 -7.82 0.42 14.53
C CYS A 75 -8.43 0.44 13.13
N ILE A 76 -8.00 -0.46 12.28
CA ILE A 76 -8.57 -0.65 10.95
C ILE A 76 -8.51 -2.13 10.60
N ARG A 77 -9.53 -2.61 9.91
CA ARG A 77 -9.59 -4.00 9.44
C ARG A 77 -9.53 -3.99 7.92
N ILE A 78 -8.53 -4.68 7.38
CA ILE A 78 -8.33 -4.88 5.95
C ILE A 78 -8.93 -6.23 5.60
N GLU A 79 -9.99 -6.22 4.81
CA GLU A 79 -10.64 -7.42 4.28
C GLU A 79 -10.11 -7.67 2.87
N SER A 80 -9.90 -8.95 2.57
CA SER A 80 -9.55 -9.39 1.23
C SER A 80 -10.61 -10.36 0.72
N ASN A 81 -11.02 -10.15 -0.52
CA ASN A 81 -11.91 -11.06 -1.24
C ASN A 81 -11.15 -11.92 -2.25
N ALA A 82 -9.82 -11.89 -2.24
CA ALA A 82 -9.00 -12.73 -3.10
C ALA A 82 -9.21 -14.20 -2.74
N ASP A 83 -9.35 -15.05 -3.74
CA ASP A 83 -9.42 -16.52 -3.63
C ASP A 83 -8.05 -17.20 -3.84
N PHE A 84 -6.98 -16.40 -3.92
CA PHE A 84 -5.59 -16.83 -4.00
C PHE A 84 -4.71 -16.09 -2.99
N PRO A 85 -3.57 -16.68 -2.56
CA PRO A 85 -2.67 -16.02 -1.62
C PRO A 85 -2.10 -14.70 -2.16
N THR A 86 -2.14 -13.64 -1.34
CA THR A 86 -1.57 -12.32 -1.68
C THR A 86 -0.63 -11.82 -0.61
N ALA A 87 0.38 -11.06 -1.04
CA ALA A 87 1.30 -10.34 -0.17
C ALA A 87 0.76 -8.93 0.07
N LEU A 88 0.26 -8.69 1.28
CA LEU A 88 -0.19 -7.38 1.74
C LEU A 88 1.01 -6.59 2.28
N LYS A 89 1.13 -5.33 1.85
CA LYS A 89 2.08 -4.37 2.42
C LYS A 89 1.40 -3.05 2.78
N LEU A 90 2.04 -2.32 3.68
CA LEU A 90 1.62 -1.01 4.16
C LEU A 90 2.73 0.01 3.94
N TYR A 91 2.42 1.14 3.31
CA TYR A 91 3.34 2.25 3.08
C TYR A 91 2.59 3.60 3.12
N SER A 92 3.32 4.70 2.99
CA SER A 92 2.77 6.05 2.85
C SER A 92 3.22 6.67 1.54
N SER A 93 2.27 7.20 0.77
CA SER A 93 2.54 7.97 -0.45
C SER A 93 2.50 9.48 -0.23
N SER A 94 2.47 9.94 1.03
CA SER A 94 2.49 11.38 1.32
C SER A 94 3.83 11.99 0.91
N PRO A 95 3.84 13.18 0.28
CA PRO A 95 5.08 13.88 -0.03
C PRO A 95 5.80 14.26 1.28
N ASN A 96 7.13 14.30 1.24
CA ASN A 96 7.93 14.81 2.37
C ASN A 96 7.44 16.22 2.73
N TRP A 97 7.08 16.42 3.99
CA TRP A 97 6.57 17.70 4.47
C TRP A 97 7.73 18.68 4.71
N PRO A 98 7.51 19.99 4.53
CA PRO A 98 8.54 21.00 4.73
C PRO A 98 8.89 21.28 6.20
N SER A 99 8.14 20.74 7.17
CA SER A 99 8.36 20.94 8.60
C SER A 99 8.87 19.67 9.29
N ASN A 100 9.63 19.81 10.38
CA ASN A 100 10.12 18.71 11.23
C ASN A 100 9.10 18.26 12.30
N TYR A 101 7.82 18.58 12.11
CA TYR A 101 6.77 18.37 13.10
C TYR A 101 6.50 16.88 13.39
N GLN A 102 6.56 16.04 12.36
CA GLN A 102 6.32 14.60 12.40
C GLN A 102 7.40 13.86 13.18
N SER A 103 8.61 14.43 13.26
CA SER A 103 9.68 13.90 14.10
C SER A 103 9.32 13.94 15.59
N PHE A 104 8.31 14.73 15.98
CA PHE A 104 7.75 14.76 17.34
C PHE A 104 6.49 13.90 17.52
N ILE A 105 6.02 13.20 16.49
CA ILE A 105 4.91 12.26 16.60
C ILE A 105 5.50 10.86 16.65
N ASN A 106 5.49 10.24 17.82
CA ASN A 106 5.82 8.83 17.94
C ASN A 106 4.65 8.02 17.38
N LEU A 107 4.94 7.05 16.53
CA LEU A 107 4.00 6.19 15.84
C LEU A 107 4.35 4.74 16.12
N LYS A 108 3.36 3.99 16.58
CA LYS A 108 3.42 2.53 16.74
C LYS A 108 2.32 1.88 15.90
N ILE A 109 2.71 0.91 15.08
CA ILE A 109 1.80 0.14 14.25
C ILE A 109 1.90 -1.32 14.69
N GLU A 110 0.78 -1.89 15.08
CA GLU A 110 0.66 -3.30 15.43
C GLU A 110 -0.28 -4.00 14.47
N VAL A 111 0.04 -5.25 14.16
CA VAL A 111 -0.78 -6.11 13.31
C VAL A 111 -1.30 -7.28 14.14
N GLY A 112 -2.54 -7.68 13.87
CA GLY A 112 -3.20 -8.76 14.58
C GLY A 112 -4.63 -8.97 14.10
N SER A 113 -5.52 -9.24 15.05
CA SER A 113 -6.92 -9.59 14.79
C SER A 113 -7.88 -8.83 15.70
N GLY A 114 -9.15 -8.73 15.30
CA GLY A 114 -10.18 -8.05 16.09
C GLY A 114 -10.09 -6.53 15.99
N GLY A 115 -10.98 -5.83 16.72
CA GLY A 115 -11.18 -4.40 16.53
C GLY A 115 -11.87 -4.06 15.19
N THR A 116 -12.32 -2.83 15.07
CA THR A 116 -12.94 -2.27 13.86
C THR A 116 -12.42 -0.85 13.62
N PHE A 117 -12.74 -0.27 12.47
CA PHE A 117 -12.44 1.13 12.23
C PHE A 117 -13.01 2.01 13.35
N GLY A 118 -12.21 2.94 13.85
CA GLY A 118 -12.60 3.84 14.94
C GLY A 118 -12.61 3.20 16.34
N ASN A 119 -12.41 1.87 16.46
CA ASN A 119 -12.56 1.18 17.73
C ASN A 119 -11.59 -0.01 17.89
N CYS A 120 -10.63 0.14 18.78
CA CYS A 120 -9.65 -0.90 19.11
C CYS A 120 -10.11 -1.90 20.18
N LYS A 121 -11.35 -1.82 20.67
CA LYS A 121 -11.85 -2.79 21.66
C LYS A 121 -11.84 -4.20 21.06
N GLY A 122 -11.24 -5.15 21.78
CA GLY A 122 -11.09 -6.52 21.31
C GLY A 122 -9.99 -6.73 20.25
N PHE A 123 -9.20 -5.70 19.95
CA PHE A 123 -7.98 -5.87 19.16
C PHE A 123 -6.95 -6.68 19.95
N SER A 124 -6.45 -7.75 19.35
CA SER A 124 -5.39 -8.60 19.89
C SER A 124 -4.14 -8.44 19.02
N PRO A 125 -3.09 -7.73 19.51
CA PRO A 125 -1.84 -7.59 18.78
C PRO A 125 -1.15 -8.96 18.66
N GLN A 126 -0.58 -9.24 17.50
CA GLN A 126 0.25 -10.41 17.26
C GLN A 126 1.71 -10.04 17.04
N ARG A 127 1.96 -8.92 16.34
CA ARG A 127 3.31 -8.39 16.10
C ARG A 127 3.27 -6.86 16.08
N THR A 128 4.36 -6.24 16.54
CA THR A 128 4.62 -4.82 16.27
C THR A 128 5.29 -4.71 14.90
N ALA A 129 4.61 -4.07 13.96
CA ALA A 129 5.09 -3.86 12.60
C ALA A 129 6.04 -2.66 12.51
N PHE A 130 5.81 -1.63 13.32
CA PHE A 130 6.61 -0.42 13.36
C PHE A 130 6.55 0.22 14.75
N ASP A 131 7.67 0.77 15.21
CA ASP A 131 7.80 1.55 16.44
C ASP A 131 8.90 2.60 16.22
N GLY A 132 8.50 3.85 16.02
CA GLY A 132 9.40 4.94 15.61
C GLY A 132 8.67 6.28 15.55
N THR A 133 9.19 7.23 14.77
CA THR A 133 8.49 8.50 14.50
C THR A 133 7.69 8.45 13.21
N LEU A 134 6.68 9.32 13.10
CA LEU A 134 5.92 9.47 11.87
C LEU A 134 6.82 9.91 10.71
N ASP A 135 7.81 10.77 10.97
CA ASP A 135 8.83 11.18 10.00
C ASP A 135 9.63 9.99 9.45
N GLN A 136 10.11 9.11 10.34
CA GLN A 136 10.79 7.88 9.92
C GLN A 136 9.88 6.98 9.07
N PHE A 137 8.60 6.88 9.42
CA PHE A 137 7.66 6.06 8.66
C PHE A 137 7.50 6.58 7.24
N VAL A 138 7.21 7.86 7.06
CA VAL A 138 6.95 8.45 5.73
C VAL A 138 8.21 8.51 4.86
N ALA A 139 9.40 8.61 5.47
CA ALA A 139 10.67 8.62 4.75
C ALA A 139 11.12 7.23 4.28
N LEU A 140 10.84 6.18 5.06
CA LEU A 140 11.36 4.82 4.80
C LEU A 140 10.39 3.93 4.04
N TYR A 141 9.07 4.10 4.25
CA TYR A 141 8.03 3.21 3.72
C TYR A 141 7.18 3.97 2.70
N THR A 142 7.71 4.12 1.49
CA THR A 142 7.17 5.02 0.46
C THR A 142 6.34 4.34 -0.63
N ASP A 143 6.55 3.04 -0.83
CA ASP A 143 5.95 2.29 -1.93
C ASP A 143 5.85 0.79 -1.57
N PHE A 144 5.28 -0.03 -2.46
CA PHE A 144 5.18 -1.47 -2.25
C PHE A 144 6.53 -2.17 -2.06
N ARG A 145 7.60 -1.70 -2.70
CA ARG A 145 8.92 -2.34 -2.58
C ARG A 145 9.48 -2.13 -1.17
N THR A 146 9.34 -0.93 -0.61
CA THR A 146 9.88 -0.57 0.71
C THR A 146 8.91 -0.78 1.87
N GLY A 147 7.61 -0.91 1.60
CA GLY A 147 6.54 -0.99 2.61
C GLY A 147 6.69 -2.10 3.66
N LEU A 148 6.07 -1.86 4.82
CA LEU A 148 5.98 -2.82 5.93
C LEU A 148 5.29 -4.11 5.47
N GLY A 149 5.70 -5.22 6.08
CA GLY A 149 5.29 -6.57 5.67
C GLY A 149 6.42 -7.29 4.92
N PRO A 150 6.12 -8.24 4.03
CA PRO A 150 4.77 -8.64 3.60
C PRO A 150 4.01 -9.44 4.67
N TRP A 151 2.68 -9.30 4.68
CA TRP A 151 1.79 -10.22 5.38
C TRP A 151 1.03 -11.07 4.36
N THR A 152 0.98 -12.37 4.61
CA THR A 152 0.25 -13.29 3.74
C THR A 152 -1.24 -13.23 4.05
N LEU A 153 -2.03 -12.87 3.05
CA LEU A 153 -3.47 -13.09 3.01
C LEU A 153 -3.71 -14.43 2.31
N PRO A 154 -4.39 -15.42 2.94
CA PRO A 154 -4.37 -16.80 2.46
C PRO A 154 -5.22 -17.10 1.21
N GLY A 155 -6.01 -16.14 0.71
CA GLY A 155 -6.88 -16.39 -0.43
C GLY A 155 -8.11 -17.26 -0.12
N LYS A 156 -8.58 -17.25 1.13
CA LYS A 156 -9.74 -18.05 1.57
C LYS A 156 -10.76 -17.13 2.21
N PRO A 157 -11.56 -16.40 1.41
CA PRO A 157 -12.47 -15.41 1.95
C PRO A 157 -13.59 -16.07 2.77
N PRO A 158 -14.09 -15.41 3.84
CA PRO A 158 -13.64 -14.10 4.32
C PRO A 158 -12.33 -14.21 5.12
N ASN A 159 -11.31 -13.46 4.70
CA ASN A 159 -10.06 -13.30 5.43
C ASN A 159 -9.78 -11.81 5.69
N SER A 160 -9.26 -11.51 6.87
CA SER A 160 -8.93 -10.13 7.24
C SER A 160 -7.70 -10.06 8.11
N LEU A 161 -7.02 -8.92 8.03
CA LEU A 161 -5.92 -8.54 8.91
C LEU A 161 -6.29 -7.22 9.57
N SER A 162 -6.09 -7.12 10.88
CA SER A 162 -6.40 -5.90 11.63
C SER A 162 -5.12 -5.21 12.03
N PHE A 163 -5.15 -3.87 12.02
CA PHE A 163 -4.03 -3.04 12.42
C PHE A 163 -4.48 -2.07 13.51
N ARG A 164 -3.59 -1.81 14.48
CA ARG A 164 -3.72 -0.74 15.46
C ARG A 164 -2.62 0.27 15.24
N PHE A 165 -3.01 1.51 15.01
CA PHE A 165 -2.13 2.66 14.97
C PHE A 165 -2.27 3.38 16.30
N ALA A 166 -1.17 3.54 17.02
CA ALA A 166 -1.10 4.36 18.21
C ALA A 166 -0.10 5.49 17.97
N TRP A 167 -0.47 6.71 18.35
CA TRP A 167 0.40 7.86 18.26
C TRP A 167 0.54 8.54 19.61
N LYS A 168 1.67 9.22 19.79
CA LYS A 168 1.93 10.09 20.93
C LYS A 168 2.66 11.33 20.46
N PHE A 169 2.14 12.51 20.78
CA PHE A 169 2.86 13.74 20.57
C PHE A 169 3.91 13.91 21.66
N SER A 170 5.17 14.10 21.26
CA SER A 170 6.29 14.16 22.21
C SER A 170 6.14 15.33 23.17
N ARG A 171 6.42 15.08 24.45
CA ARG A 171 6.51 16.14 25.47
C ARG A 171 7.68 17.09 25.23
N SER A 172 8.65 16.68 24.42
CA SER A 172 9.80 17.50 24.02
C SER A 172 9.53 18.37 22.79
N ALA A 173 8.31 18.39 22.27
CA ALA A 173 7.97 19.22 21.12
C ALA A 173 8.18 20.72 21.46
N PRO A 174 8.98 21.45 20.67
CA PRO A 174 9.27 22.86 20.93
C PRO A 174 8.04 23.75 20.66
N ASN A 175 8.04 24.99 21.17
CA ASN A 175 6.98 25.96 20.88
C ASN A 175 6.84 26.26 19.38
N SER A 176 7.90 26.07 18.58
CA SER A 176 7.85 26.18 17.12
C SER A 176 6.99 25.09 16.45
N ALA A 177 6.59 24.04 17.17
CA ALA A 177 5.64 23.03 16.72
C ALA A 177 4.17 23.44 16.98
N GLN A 178 3.91 24.58 17.64
CA GLN A 178 2.55 25.08 17.89
C GLN A 178 1.97 25.75 16.63
N SER A 179 0.65 25.68 16.47
CA SER A 179 -0.10 26.30 15.36
C SER A 179 0.33 25.89 13.96
N VAL A 180 1.06 24.77 13.83
CA VAL A 180 1.44 24.20 12.54
C VAL A 180 0.26 23.40 11.99
N VAL A 181 -0.28 23.84 10.85
CA VAL A 181 -1.20 23.03 10.04
C VAL A 181 -0.35 22.12 9.17
N THR A 182 -0.41 20.82 9.41
CA THR A 182 0.29 19.84 8.58
C THR A 182 -0.62 19.26 7.51
N ASN A 183 -0.01 18.90 6.38
CA ASN A 183 -0.68 18.14 5.33
C ASN A 183 -1.09 16.75 5.84
N GLU A 184 -1.99 16.10 5.11
CA GLU A 184 -2.51 14.78 5.46
C GLU A 184 -1.42 13.69 5.27
N VAL A 185 -1.32 12.77 6.24
CA VAL A 185 -0.59 11.49 6.05
C VAL A 185 -1.55 10.50 5.41
N THR A 186 -1.14 9.90 4.31
CA THR A 186 -1.87 8.82 3.65
C THR A 186 -1.21 7.50 4.00
N PHE A 187 -1.95 6.60 4.65
CA PHE A 187 -1.57 5.21 4.82
C PHE A 187 -2.23 4.38 3.73
N THR A 188 -1.42 3.63 2.98
CA THR A 188 -1.87 2.82 1.84
C THR A 188 -1.59 1.36 2.10
N TRP A 189 -2.63 0.54 1.97
CA TRP A 189 -2.50 -0.91 1.91
C TRP A 189 -2.60 -1.34 0.45
N GLU A 190 -1.65 -2.16 0.05
CA GLU A 190 -1.61 -2.75 -1.28
C GLU A 190 -1.36 -4.25 -1.15
N ALA A 191 -2.16 -5.05 -1.83
CA ALA A 191 -1.97 -6.49 -1.96
C ALA A 191 -1.60 -6.82 -3.39
N ARG A 192 -0.55 -7.62 -3.56
CA ARG A 192 -0.15 -8.21 -4.85
C ARG A 192 -0.16 -9.71 -4.78
N GLU A 193 -0.38 -10.33 -5.94
CA GLU A 193 -0.20 -11.78 -6.09
C GLU A 193 1.24 -12.17 -5.71
N HIS A 194 1.38 -13.22 -4.91
CA HIS A 194 2.69 -13.75 -4.57
C HIS A 194 3.21 -14.53 -5.77
N LYS A 195 4.25 -14.03 -6.46
CA LYS A 195 4.99 -14.85 -7.45
C LYS A 195 5.77 -15.98 -6.77
#